data_AF-A0A7S3IA25-F1
#
_entry.id   AF-A0A7S3IA25-F1
#
_cell.length_a   1.000
_cell.length_b   1.000
_cell.length_c   1.000
_cell.angle_alpha   90.00
_cell.angle_beta   90.00
_cell.angle_gamma   90.00
#
_symmetry.space_group_name_H-M   'P 1'
#
loop_
_entity.id
_entity.type
_entity.pdbx_description
1 polymer ?
#
loop_
_entity_poly.entity_id
_entity_poly.type
_entity_poly.pdbx_seq_one_letter_code
_entity_poly.pdbx_strand_id
1 'polypeptide(L)'
;RFVELIMATDSGSFLESPKGDQSLTADFEFPKNRNQWKQDKNCIVCYTACGSLGITNAKKYRCKFCFRGVCSKCSTRTAWQPELQEYKRICRNCYQKTLEKHYMQGYSEELKEAKSANEDYKIRIDQEIQEKKVIIDERVKIEEQIEELRKEHRKKKEELLKTIEALENEKTDLDTKTDTIETQLYEVKNEVDGKNQQIYKLETAIKKIKDKNDKDKDEIGELREKLAEAQDENVSLLRKIESKRSLAPAENKKEKKQKEREMKLMETLDQLNDKYRDLETKNQQIEEEIKKTEEDIEERDEQIKEIKEQLSEQVTKPTINYDEEEQVKELRTKVQEQQNEIVRLKSQLSKKKKKP
;
A
#
# COMPACT_ATOMS: atom_id res chain seq x y z
N ARG A 1 48.82 -20.87 0.70
CA ARG A 1 49.92 -21.68 0.12
C ARG A 1 51.24 -21.04 0.54
N PHE A 2 51.66 -21.24 1.78
CA PHE A 2 52.93 -20.72 2.31
C PHE A 2 53.25 -21.47 3.61
N VAL A 3 53.90 -22.62 3.51
CA VAL A 3 54.78 -23.20 4.54
C VAL A 3 55.64 -24.25 3.85
N GLU A 4 56.82 -23.85 3.35
CA GLU A 4 57.95 -24.75 3.13
C GLU A 4 59.21 -23.91 3.39
N LEU A 5 59.52 -23.69 4.67
CA LEU A 5 60.86 -23.29 5.09
C LEU A 5 61.47 -24.52 5.77
N ILE A 6 62.17 -25.31 4.95
CA ILE A 6 62.92 -26.48 5.38
C ILE A 6 64.03 -25.97 6.31
N MET A 7 63.88 -26.23 7.61
CA MET A 7 64.98 -26.16 8.55
C MET A 7 65.92 -27.33 8.28
N ALA A 8 66.95 -27.07 7.48
CA ALA A 8 68.14 -27.91 7.45
C ALA A 8 68.96 -27.63 8.72
N THR A 9 68.57 -28.25 9.83
CA THR A 9 69.50 -28.43 10.95
C THR A 9 70.42 -29.58 10.58
N ASP A 10 71.60 -29.23 10.08
CA ASP A 10 72.66 -30.18 9.77
C ASP A 10 73.18 -30.77 11.08
N SER A 11 72.62 -31.91 11.43
CA SER A 11 72.90 -32.67 12.63
C SER A 11 74.19 -33.47 12.44
N GLY A 12 75.22 -33.10 13.20
CA GLY A 12 76.06 -34.06 13.89
C GLY A 12 77.11 -34.79 13.05
N SER A 13 78.31 -34.21 13.00
CA SER A 13 79.57 -34.95 12.84
C SER A 13 80.66 -34.36 13.74
N PHE A 14 80.38 -34.22 15.04
CA PHE A 14 81.38 -33.77 16.03
C PHE A 14 81.86 -34.92 16.91
N LEU A 15 82.55 -35.90 16.32
CA LEU A 15 83.44 -36.81 17.04
C LEU A 15 84.61 -37.23 16.12
N GLU A 16 85.29 -36.25 15.51
CA GLU A 16 86.67 -36.49 15.10
C GLU A 16 87.55 -36.56 16.35
N SER A 17 88.24 -37.68 16.54
CA SER A 17 89.23 -37.84 17.60
C SER A 17 90.27 -36.71 17.52
N PRO A 18 90.60 -36.02 18.63
CA PRO A 18 91.58 -34.94 18.60
C PRO A 18 92.94 -35.51 18.22
N LYS A 19 93.36 -35.24 16.97
CA LYS A 19 94.72 -35.47 16.50
C LYS A 19 95.64 -34.51 17.25
N GLY A 20 96.15 -34.93 18.41
CA GLY A 20 97.25 -34.31 19.15
C GLY A 20 96.99 -32.90 19.67
N ASP A 21 96.87 -32.76 20.99
CA ASP A 21 96.92 -31.49 21.74
C ASP A 21 98.21 -30.67 21.46
N GLN A 22 98.34 -30.08 20.27
CA GLN A 22 99.52 -29.33 19.85
C GLN A 22 99.37 -27.81 19.99
N SER A 23 98.35 -27.31 20.69
CA SER A 23 98.24 -25.86 20.96
C SER A 23 97.55 -25.52 22.27
N LEU A 24 97.87 -26.23 23.35
CA LEU A 24 97.51 -25.78 24.69
C LEU A 24 98.39 -24.60 25.11
N THR A 25 98.08 -23.42 24.59
CA THR A 25 98.70 -22.14 24.94
C THR A 25 97.86 -21.44 26.00
N ALA A 26 97.70 -22.05 27.17
CA ALA A 26 97.06 -21.35 28.28
C ALA A 26 98.06 -20.41 28.95
N ASP A 27 97.62 -19.20 29.27
CA ASP A 27 98.35 -18.27 30.13
C ASP A 27 98.56 -18.92 31.51
N PHE A 28 99.78 -19.40 31.71
CA PHE A 28 100.21 -20.07 32.92
C PHE A 28 100.96 -19.08 33.79
N GLU A 29 100.42 -18.77 34.96
CA GLU A 29 101.13 -17.96 35.95
C GLU A 29 102.26 -18.79 36.57
N PHE A 30 103.51 -18.43 36.23
CA PHE A 30 104.67 -19.13 36.72
C PHE A 30 104.98 -18.75 38.18
N PRO A 31 105.21 -19.73 39.08
CA PRO A 31 105.63 -19.46 40.43
C PRO A 31 106.95 -18.67 40.48
N LYS A 32 107.03 -17.68 41.40
CA LYS A 32 108.25 -16.88 41.60
C LYS A 32 109.48 -17.74 41.99
N ASN A 33 109.28 -18.86 42.68
CA ASN A 33 110.36 -19.75 43.11
C ASN A 33 110.46 -21.00 42.21
N ARG A 34 111.39 -20.95 41.25
CA ARG A 34 111.61 -22.00 40.23
C ARG A 34 112.46 -23.19 40.71
N ASN A 35 112.99 -23.13 41.94
CA ASN A 35 113.91 -24.12 42.49
C ASN A 35 113.27 -25.05 43.54
N GLN A 36 111.96 -24.93 43.81
CA GLN A 36 111.26 -25.72 44.82
C GLN A 36 111.38 -27.24 44.61
N TRP A 37 111.44 -27.70 43.35
CA TRP A 37 111.64 -29.13 43.05
C TRP A 37 112.87 -29.71 43.73
N LYS A 38 113.94 -28.94 44.00
CA LYS A 38 115.14 -29.46 44.68
C LYS A 38 114.81 -29.96 46.10
N GLN A 39 113.94 -29.23 46.80
CA GLN A 39 113.53 -29.52 48.18
C GLN A 39 112.44 -30.60 48.27
N ASP A 40 111.70 -30.85 47.20
CA ASP A 40 110.63 -31.85 47.17
C ASP A 40 111.18 -33.29 47.32
N LYS A 41 111.00 -33.92 48.48
CA LYS A 41 111.35 -35.34 48.69
C LYS A 41 110.34 -36.30 48.06
N ASN A 42 109.10 -35.84 47.86
CA ASN A 42 107.99 -36.61 47.35
C ASN A 42 107.43 -35.98 46.06
N CYS A 43 106.78 -36.79 45.21
CA CYS A 43 106.07 -36.29 44.04
C CYS A 43 104.89 -35.41 44.47
N ILE A 44 104.76 -34.20 43.91
CA ILE A 44 103.64 -33.30 44.25
C ILE A 44 102.26 -33.80 43.79
N VAL A 45 102.21 -34.79 42.90
CA VAL A 45 100.94 -35.33 42.34
C VAL A 45 100.49 -36.59 43.08
N CYS A 46 101.40 -37.56 43.28
CA CYS A 46 101.07 -38.85 43.88
C CYS A 46 101.71 -39.11 45.26
N TYR A 47 102.44 -38.13 45.80
CA TYR A 47 103.11 -38.17 47.10
C TYR A 47 104.14 -39.30 47.32
N THR A 48 104.44 -40.11 46.30
CA THR A 48 105.49 -41.14 46.34
C THR A 48 106.88 -40.51 46.51
N ALA A 49 107.76 -41.14 47.29
CA ALA A 49 109.15 -40.72 47.44
C ALA A 49 109.89 -40.69 46.09
N CYS A 50 110.55 -39.57 45.81
CA CYS A 50 111.30 -39.31 44.59
C CYS A 50 112.81 -39.30 44.92
N GLY A 51 113.63 -39.99 44.13
CA GLY A 51 115.09 -40.01 44.29
C GLY A 51 115.63 -41.04 45.28
N SER A 52 114.79 -41.94 45.81
CA SER A 52 115.23 -43.10 46.60
C SER A 52 115.82 -44.18 45.68
N LEU A 53 117.09 -44.56 45.94
CA LEU A 53 117.77 -45.66 45.25
C LEU A 53 116.96 -46.97 45.45
N GLY A 54 116.67 -47.70 44.36
CA GLY A 54 115.96 -48.99 44.39
C GLY A 54 114.50 -48.99 43.91
N ILE A 55 113.88 -47.83 43.65
CA ILE A 55 112.51 -47.77 43.09
C ILE A 55 112.60 -47.30 41.63
N THR A 56 112.33 -48.19 40.67
CA THR A 56 112.41 -47.92 39.21
C THR A 56 111.54 -46.76 38.73
N ASN A 57 110.46 -46.44 39.45
CA ASN A 57 109.56 -45.31 39.15
C ASN A 57 109.90 -44.00 39.91
N ALA A 58 110.99 -43.97 40.70
CA ALA A 58 111.33 -42.85 41.57
C ALA A 58 112.27 -41.81 40.93
N LYS A 59 112.53 -41.87 39.62
CA LYS A 59 113.30 -40.82 38.94
C LYS A 59 112.56 -39.49 39.07
N LYS A 60 113.22 -38.54 39.72
CA LYS A 60 112.70 -37.21 40.02
C LYS A 60 112.84 -36.31 38.81
N TYR A 61 111.72 -35.83 38.29
CA TYR A 61 111.64 -34.85 37.22
C TYR A 61 111.15 -33.51 37.77
N ARG A 62 111.45 -32.45 37.01
CA ARG A 62 110.95 -31.10 37.28
C ARG A 62 109.83 -30.78 36.31
N CYS A 63 108.64 -30.48 36.84
CA CYS A 63 107.59 -29.85 36.05
C CYS A 63 108.04 -28.44 35.65
N LYS A 64 108.01 -28.10 34.36
CA LYS A 64 108.47 -26.78 33.86
C LYS A 64 107.42 -25.68 34.03
N PHE A 65 106.24 -26.02 34.58
CA PHE A 65 105.13 -25.11 34.82
C PHE A 65 105.03 -24.73 36.31
N CYS A 66 104.83 -25.70 37.21
CA CYS A 66 104.81 -25.43 38.66
C CYS A 66 106.19 -25.47 39.35
N PHE A 67 107.25 -25.89 38.65
CA PHE A 67 108.61 -26.03 39.20
C PHE A 67 108.73 -26.93 40.46
N ARG A 68 107.80 -27.87 40.63
CA ARG A 68 107.80 -28.90 41.69
C ARG A 68 108.36 -30.24 41.19
N GLY A 69 108.76 -31.08 42.14
CA GLY A 69 109.26 -32.43 41.91
C GLY A 69 108.14 -33.41 41.57
N VAL A 70 108.31 -34.17 40.49
CA VAL A 70 107.33 -35.18 40.02
C VAL A 70 108.00 -36.47 39.56
N CYS A 71 107.33 -37.60 39.76
CA CYS A 71 107.80 -38.89 39.24
C CYS A 71 107.53 -39.01 37.74
N SER A 72 108.12 -40.03 37.09
CA SER A 72 107.93 -40.32 35.66
C SER A 72 106.45 -40.49 35.29
N LYS A 73 105.70 -41.26 36.11
CA LYS A 73 104.26 -41.55 35.89
C LYS A 73 103.38 -40.30 35.94
N CYS A 74 103.70 -39.34 36.82
CA CYS A 74 102.92 -38.13 36.99
C CYS A 74 103.29 -37.00 36.01
N SER A 75 104.25 -37.24 35.11
CA SER A 75 104.77 -36.25 34.17
C SER A 75 105.01 -36.82 32.78
N THR A 76 104.11 -37.70 32.32
CA THR A 76 104.24 -38.38 31.01
C THR A 76 104.00 -37.46 29.82
N ARG A 77 103.35 -36.30 30.02
CA ARG A 77 102.99 -35.37 28.95
C ARG A 77 103.97 -34.20 28.84
N THR A 78 104.00 -33.59 27.66
CA THR A 78 104.67 -32.33 27.37
C THR A 78 103.63 -31.30 26.93
N ALA A 79 103.83 -30.04 27.28
CA ALA A 79 102.98 -28.93 26.85
C ALA A 79 103.86 -27.75 26.40
N TRP A 80 103.31 -26.88 25.55
CA TRP A 80 103.98 -25.66 25.11
C TRP A 80 104.24 -24.73 26.29
N GLN A 81 105.49 -24.31 26.50
CA GLN A 81 105.82 -23.34 27.54
C GLN A 81 105.93 -21.92 26.93
N PRO A 82 105.03 -20.99 27.26
CA PRO A 82 105.02 -19.65 26.65
C PRO A 82 106.33 -18.86 26.80
N GLU A 83 106.98 -18.92 27.97
CA GLU A 83 108.24 -18.20 28.22
C GLU A 83 109.45 -18.74 27.45
N LEU A 84 109.51 -20.06 27.19
CA LEU A 84 110.65 -20.69 26.52
C LEU A 84 110.37 -21.03 25.05
N GLN A 85 109.12 -20.84 24.59
CA GLN A 85 108.66 -21.16 23.24
C GLN A 85 109.04 -22.59 22.81
N GLU A 86 108.91 -23.56 23.72
CA GLU A 86 109.26 -24.95 23.44
C GLU A 86 108.39 -25.92 24.26
N TYR A 87 108.27 -27.16 23.75
CA TYR A 87 107.52 -28.23 24.42
C TYR A 87 108.30 -28.77 25.61
N LYS A 88 107.73 -28.58 26.80
CA LYS A 88 108.35 -28.98 28.05
C LYS A 88 107.49 -29.91 28.87
N ARG A 89 108.17 -30.71 29.70
CA ARG A 89 107.54 -31.67 30.61
C ARG A 89 106.63 -30.95 31.60
N ILE A 90 105.38 -31.40 31.66
CA ILE A 90 104.33 -30.88 32.52
C ILE A 90 103.84 -31.99 33.45
N CYS A 91 103.46 -31.65 34.69
CA CYS A 91 102.84 -32.62 35.57
C CYS A 91 101.34 -32.75 35.26
N ARG A 92 100.73 -33.88 35.63
CA ARG A 92 99.30 -34.14 35.41
C ARG A 92 98.40 -33.00 35.93
N ASN A 93 98.66 -32.48 37.13
CA ASN A 93 97.85 -31.39 37.71
C ASN A 93 97.96 -30.08 36.90
N CYS A 94 99.17 -29.70 36.49
CA CYS A 94 99.35 -28.50 35.66
C CYS A 94 98.69 -28.66 34.30
N TYR A 95 98.83 -29.85 33.70
CA TYR A 95 98.25 -30.14 32.41
C TYR A 95 96.71 -30.13 32.45
N GLN A 96 96.11 -30.70 33.49
CA GLN A 96 94.66 -30.66 33.70
C GLN A 96 94.16 -29.22 33.87
N LYS A 97 94.84 -28.39 34.68
CA LYS A 97 94.49 -26.97 34.82
C LYS A 97 94.57 -26.20 33.51
N THR A 98 95.58 -26.49 32.70
CA THR A 98 95.75 -25.90 31.37
C THR A 98 94.61 -26.30 30.42
N LEU A 99 94.22 -27.58 30.42
CA LEU A 99 93.05 -28.06 29.67
C LEU A 99 91.76 -27.39 30.14
N GLU A 100 91.51 -27.37 31.45
CA GLU A 100 90.31 -26.75 32.03
C GLU A 100 90.20 -25.28 31.63
N LYS A 101 91.29 -24.51 31.71
CA LYS A 101 91.30 -23.10 31.27
C LYS A 101 90.98 -22.97 29.78
N HIS A 102 91.63 -23.77 28.93
CA HIS A 102 91.43 -23.70 27.48
C HIS A 102 89.98 -23.99 27.09
N TYR A 103 89.39 -25.07 27.62
CA TYR A 103 87.98 -25.38 27.33
C TYR A 103 87.01 -24.38 27.96
N MET A 104 87.26 -23.92 29.20
CA MET A 104 86.41 -22.92 29.84
C MET A 104 86.44 -21.57 29.12
N GLN A 105 87.56 -21.17 28.53
CA GLN A 105 87.65 -19.97 27.69
C GLN A 105 86.80 -20.14 26.42
N GLY A 106 86.99 -21.24 25.68
CA GLY A 106 86.19 -21.53 24.47
C GLY A 106 84.68 -21.55 24.76
N TYR A 107 84.25 -22.31 25.78
CA TYR A 107 82.84 -22.34 26.19
C TYR A 107 82.33 -20.98 26.68
N SER A 108 83.16 -20.18 27.34
CA SER A 108 82.76 -18.85 27.78
C SER A 108 82.59 -17.88 26.61
N GLU A 109 83.38 -18.00 25.55
CA GLU A 109 83.27 -17.18 24.34
C GLU A 109 82.04 -17.61 23.54
N GLU A 110 81.88 -18.91 23.29
CA GLU A 110 80.68 -19.47 22.65
C GLU A 110 79.40 -19.08 23.39
N LEU A 111 79.40 -19.10 24.73
CA LEU A 111 78.26 -18.68 25.53
C LEU A 111 77.96 -17.18 25.41
N LYS A 112 79.00 -16.33 25.30
CA LYS A 112 78.81 -14.89 25.09
C LYS A 112 78.24 -14.62 23.70
N GLU A 113 78.75 -15.30 22.67
CA GLU A 113 78.26 -15.20 21.31
C GLU A 113 76.80 -15.67 21.20
N ALA A 114 76.48 -16.83 21.76
CA ALA A 114 75.11 -17.36 21.79
C ALA A 114 74.15 -16.43 22.53
N LYS A 115 74.58 -15.79 23.62
CA LYS A 115 73.77 -14.80 24.35
C LYS A 115 73.53 -13.53 23.52
N SER A 116 74.58 -13.02 22.86
CA SER A 116 74.44 -11.85 21.97
C SER A 116 73.49 -12.15 20.82
N ALA A 117 73.67 -13.30 20.17
CA ALA A 117 72.81 -13.72 19.06
C ALA A 117 71.34 -13.88 19.50
N ASN A 118 71.10 -14.46 20.68
CA ASN A 118 69.73 -14.58 21.23
C ASN A 118 69.09 -13.22 21.49
N GLU A 119 69.84 -12.23 21.98
CA GLU A 119 69.31 -10.88 22.17
C GLU A 119 68.97 -10.22 20.82
N ASP A 120 69.83 -10.39 19.80
CA ASP A 120 69.57 -9.89 18.45
C ASP A 120 68.35 -10.57 17.80
N TYR A 121 68.15 -11.88 18.03
CA TYR A 121 66.95 -12.58 17.60
C TYR A 121 65.70 -12.04 18.29
N LYS A 122 65.77 -11.80 19.60
CA LYS A 122 64.66 -11.26 20.37
C LYS A 122 64.25 -9.86 19.86
N ILE A 123 65.23 -8.97 19.64
CA ILE A 123 64.97 -7.64 19.07
C ILE A 123 64.29 -7.75 17.70
N ARG A 124 64.76 -8.63 16.82
CA ARG A 124 64.13 -8.85 15.51
C ARG A 124 62.70 -9.37 15.61
N ILE A 125 62.46 -10.35 16.47
CA ILE A 125 61.12 -10.90 16.70
C ILE A 125 60.18 -9.81 17.23
N ASP A 126 60.64 -8.98 18.17
CA ASP A 126 59.85 -7.89 18.72
C ASP A 126 59.51 -6.84 17.64
N GLN A 127 60.45 -6.51 16.75
CA GLN A 127 60.21 -5.63 15.60
C GLN A 127 59.15 -6.22 14.65
N GLU A 128 59.27 -7.49 14.28
CA GLU A 128 58.29 -8.17 13.43
C GLU A 128 56.88 -8.22 14.07
N ILE A 129 56.80 -8.38 15.40
CA ILE A 129 55.53 -8.34 16.13
C ILE A 129 54.90 -6.94 16.03
N GLN A 130 55.68 -5.88 16.20
CA GLN A 130 55.17 -4.50 16.07
C GLN A 130 54.70 -4.21 14.65
N GLU A 131 55.47 -4.60 13.62
CA GLU A 131 55.07 -4.44 12.22
C GLU A 131 53.78 -5.18 11.90
N LYS A 132 53.65 -6.44 12.35
CA LYS A 132 52.42 -7.22 12.18
C LYS A 132 51.23 -6.60 12.90
N LYS A 133 51.45 -5.99 14.07
CA LYS A 133 50.38 -5.30 14.80
C LYS A 133 49.83 -4.12 14.01
N VAL A 134 50.70 -3.30 13.40
CA VAL A 134 50.28 -2.19 12.54
C VAL A 134 49.45 -2.70 11.36
N ILE A 135 49.90 -3.78 10.70
CA ILE A 135 49.16 -4.38 9.58
C ILE A 135 47.78 -4.90 10.02
N ILE A 136 47.68 -5.51 11.21
CA ILE A 136 46.41 -5.97 11.77
C ILE A 136 45.48 -4.78 12.04
N ASP A 137 45.97 -3.70 12.64
CA ASP A 137 45.18 -2.51 12.94
C ASP A 137 44.66 -1.83 11.65
N GLU A 138 45.49 -1.78 10.60
CA GLU A 138 45.07 -1.30 9.28
C GLU A 138 44.01 -2.20 8.64
N ARG A 139 44.18 -3.53 8.75
CA ARG A 139 43.20 -4.50 8.24
C ARG A 139 41.84 -4.33 8.92
N VAL A 140 41.81 -4.12 10.23
CA VAL A 140 40.56 -3.86 10.98
C VAL A 140 39.87 -2.60 10.45
N LYS A 141 40.62 -1.50 10.25
CA LYS A 141 40.05 -0.25 9.69
C LYS A 141 39.47 -0.45 8.29
N ILE A 142 40.15 -1.21 7.43
CA ILE A 142 39.65 -1.53 6.09
C ILE A 142 38.37 -2.39 6.17
N GLU A 143 38.33 -3.37 7.07
CA GLU A 143 37.14 -4.21 7.30
C GLU A 143 35.94 -3.36 7.79
N GLU A 144 36.15 -2.40 8.68
CA GLU A 144 35.12 -1.44 9.11
C GLU A 144 34.60 -0.58 7.95
N GLN A 145 35.50 -0.06 7.10
CA GLN A 145 35.12 0.72 5.91
C GLN A 145 34.31 -0.12 4.91
N ILE A 146 34.70 -1.37 4.69
CA ILE A 146 33.96 -2.31 3.83
C ILE A 146 32.55 -2.54 4.37
N GLU A 147 32.42 -2.72 5.69
CA GLU A 147 31.11 -2.99 6.29
C GLU A 147 30.19 -1.77 6.21
N GLU A 148 30.72 -0.56 6.38
CA GLU A 148 29.93 0.66 6.23
C GLU A 148 29.47 0.88 4.78
N LEU A 149 30.36 0.67 3.80
CA LEU A 149 30.00 0.69 2.37
C LEU A 149 28.93 -0.36 2.03
N ARG A 150 29.00 -1.55 2.63
CA ARG A 150 27.97 -2.60 2.46
C ARG A 150 26.61 -2.17 3.02
N LYS A 151 26.58 -1.50 4.18
CA LYS A 151 25.33 -0.97 4.75
C LYS A 151 24.73 0.11 3.86
N GLU A 152 25.54 1.04 3.37
CA GLU A 152 25.09 2.07 2.43
C GLU A 152 24.54 1.48 1.14
N HIS A 153 25.25 0.51 0.56
CA HIS A 153 24.79 -0.19 -0.64
C HIS A 153 23.47 -0.93 -0.39
N ARG A 154 23.30 -1.53 0.80
CA ARG A 154 22.04 -2.19 1.19
C ARG A 154 20.88 -1.19 1.25
N LYS A 155 21.08 -0.03 1.88
CA LYS A 155 20.07 1.04 1.96
C LYS A 155 19.69 1.55 0.57
N LYS A 156 20.67 1.89 -0.27
CA LYS A 156 20.44 2.33 -1.66
C LYS A 156 19.70 1.28 -2.47
N LYS A 157 20.03 0.00 -2.30
CA LYS A 157 19.32 -1.10 -2.97
C LYS A 157 17.85 -1.16 -2.54
N GLU A 158 17.56 -1.01 -1.25
CA GLU A 158 16.18 -1.01 -0.75
C GLU A 158 15.37 0.19 -1.24
N GLU A 159 15.98 1.38 -1.29
CA GLU A 159 15.37 2.59 -1.85
C GLU A 159 15.05 2.44 -3.33
N LEU A 160 15.99 1.89 -4.11
CA LEU A 160 15.78 1.60 -5.53
C LEU A 160 14.66 0.58 -5.76
N LEU A 161 14.59 -0.48 -4.94
CA LEU A 161 13.50 -1.46 -5.03
C LEU A 161 12.13 -0.83 -4.75
N LYS A 162 12.01 0.02 -3.73
CA LYS A 162 10.77 0.77 -3.46
C LYS A 162 10.38 1.70 -4.61
N THR A 163 11.38 2.30 -5.26
CA THR A 163 11.15 3.18 -6.41
C THR A 163 10.67 2.40 -7.62
N ILE A 164 11.27 1.23 -7.89
CA ILE A 164 10.84 0.33 -8.96
C ILE A 164 9.40 -0.13 -8.72
N GLU A 165 9.08 -0.57 -7.51
CA GLU A 165 7.71 -1.00 -7.15
C GLU A 165 6.69 0.13 -7.34
N ALA A 166 7.03 1.37 -6.95
CA ALA A 166 6.17 2.53 -7.16
C ALA A 166 5.94 2.82 -8.66
N LEU A 167 6.99 2.75 -9.47
CA LEU A 167 6.91 2.96 -10.92
C LEU A 167 6.14 1.83 -11.63
N GLU A 168 6.27 0.59 -11.17
CA GLU A 168 5.50 -0.55 -11.69
C GLU A 168 4.00 -0.38 -11.39
N ASN A 169 3.65 0.03 -10.18
CA ASN A 169 2.25 0.35 -9.82
C ASN A 169 1.70 1.50 -10.66
N GLU A 170 2.46 2.60 -10.81
CA GLU A 170 2.07 3.73 -11.66
C GLU A 170 1.85 3.31 -13.12
N LYS A 171 2.72 2.44 -13.65
CA LYS A 171 2.57 1.87 -14.98
C LYS A 171 1.26 1.08 -15.09
N THR A 172 0.94 0.21 -14.12
CA THR A 172 -0.31 -0.55 -14.15
C THR A 172 -1.56 0.35 -14.09
N ASP A 173 -1.51 1.45 -13.32
CA ASP A 173 -2.59 2.43 -13.28
C ASP A 173 -2.74 3.17 -14.61
N LEU A 174 -1.63 3.46 -15.30
CA LEU A 174 -1.67 4.08 -16.63
C LEU A 174 -2.19 3.11 -17.71
N ASP A 175 -1.79 1.84 -17.64
CA ASP A 175 -2.28 0.80 -18.55
C ASP A 175 -3.81 0.65 -18.42
N THR A 176 -4.34 0.54 -17.19
CA THR A 176 -5.80 0.45 -16.96
C THR A 176 -6.58 1.69 -17.41
N LYS A 177 -6.01 2.89 -17.23
CA LYS A 177 -6.58 4.13 -17.79
C LYS A 177 -6.58 4.12 -19.31
N THR A 178 -5.52 3.60 -19.93
CA THR A 178 -5.42 3.47 -21.37
C THR A 178 -6.50 2.52 -21.90
N ASP A 179 -6.66 1.34 -21.31
CA ASP A 179 -7.72 0.38 -21.66
C ASP A 179 -9.12 0.98 -21.53
N THR A 180 -9.33 1.79 -20.48
CA THR A 180 -10.61 2.49 -20.27
C THR A 180 -10.88 3.51 -21.38
N ILE A 181 -9.88 4.30 -21.74
CA ILE A 181 -9.99 5.29 -22.83
C ILE A 181 -10.21 4.59 -24.17
N GLU A 182 -9.51 3.49 -24.44
CA GLU A 182 -9.70 2.70 -25.67
C GLU A 182 -11.13 2.17 -25.78
N THR A 183 -11.69 1.68 -24.67
CA THR A 183 -13.08 1.22 -24.61
C THR A 183 -14.06 2.37 -24.88
N GLN A 184 -13.87 3.52 -24.24
CA GLN A 184 -14.69 4.71 -24.48
C GLN A 184 -14.60 5.21 -25.93
N LEU A 185 -13.40 5.18 -26.53
CA LEU A 185 -13.22 5.55 -27.94
C LEU A 185 -13.98 4.59 -28.87
N TYR A 186 -13.99 3.31 -28.57
CA TYR A 186 -14.76 2.32 -29.33
C TYR A 186 -16.27 2.57 -29.23
N GLU A 187 -16.78 2.87 -28.04
CA GLU A 187 -18.19 3.22 -27.83
C GLU A 187 -18.59 4.48 -28.60
N VAL A 188 -17.82 5.56 -28.48
CA VAL A 188 -18.06 6.81 -29.20
C VAL A 188 -18.03 6.58 -30.71
N LYS A 189 -17.09 5.77 -31.20
CA LYS A 189 -17.01 5.41 -32.63
C LYS A 189 -18.29 4.72 -33.10
N ASN A 190 -18.79 3.75 -32.34
CA ASN A 190 -20.04 3.06 -32.67
C ASN A 190 -21.26 4.01 -32.65
N GLU A 191 -21.31 4.95 -31.69
CA GLU A 191 -22.35 5.98 -31.67
C GLU A 191 -22.30 6.89 -32.90
N VAL A 192 -21.10 7.32 -33.30
CA VAL A 192 -20.88 8.14 -34.49
C VAL A 192 -21.32 7.38 -35.74
N ASP A 193 -20.92 6.12 -35.89
CA ASP A 193 -21.35 5.28 -37.01
C ASP A 193 -22.88 5.10 -37.04
N GLY A 194 -23.51 4.90 -35.88
CA GLY A 194 -24.96 4.84 -35.74
C GLY A 194 -25.65 6.14 -36.17
N LYS A 195 -25.15 7.29 -35.73
CA LYS A 195 -25.67 8.61 -36.13
C LYS A 195 -25.45 8.88 -37.62
N ASN A 196 -24.31 8.50 -38.18
CA ASN A 196 -24.04 8.63 -39.61
C ASN A 196 -25.02 7.82 -40.46
N GLN A 197 -25.39 6.61 -40.03
CA GLN A 197 -26.44 5.83 -40.69
C GLN A 197 -27.81 6.50 -40.61
N GLN A 198 -28.15 7.14 -39.48
CA GLN A 198 -29.39 7.91 -39.35
C GLN A 198 -29.40 9.14 -40.25
N ILE A 199 -28.29 9.88 -40.33
CA ILE A 199 -28.11 11.01 -41.24
C ILE A 199 -28.37 10.56 -42.68
N TYR A 200 -27.76 9.46 -43.12
CA TYR A 200 -27.98 8.91 -44.47
C TYR A 200 -29.46 8.57 -44.75
N LYS A 201 -30.17 7.99 -43.76
CA LYS A 201 -31.62 7.72 -43.88
C LYS A 201 -32.45 9.00 -43.98
N LEU A 202 -32.10 10.04 -43.22
CA LEU A 202 -32.78 11.33 -43.28
C LEU A 202 -32.50 12.06 -44.60
N GLU A 203 -31.26 12.06 -45.09
CA GLU A 203 -30.88 12.65 -46.37
C GLU A 203 -31.65 12.00 -47.53
N THR A 204 -31.75 10.68 -47.54
CA THR A 204 -32.53 9.96 -48.56
C THR A 204 -34.02 10.24 -48.46
N ALA A 205 -34.59 10.38 -47.26
CA ALA A 205 -35.98 10.78 -47.06
C ALA A 205 -36.24 12.23 -47.54
N ILE A 206 -35.35 13.17 -47.20
CA ILE A 206 -35.40 14.57 -47.68
C ILE A 206 -35.36 14.61 -49.21
N LYS A 207 -34.49 13.82 -49.84
CA LYS A 207 -34.42 13.73 -51.30
C LYS A 207 -35.74 13.26 -51.90
N LYS A 208 -36.35 12.20 -51.37
CA LYS A 208 -37.67 11.72 -51.81
C LYS A 208 -38.77 12.77 -51.65
N ILE A 209 -38.78 13.51 -50.55
CA ILE A 209 -39.74 14.60 -50.32
C ILE A 209 -39.53 15.71 -51.34
N LYS A 210 -38.28 16.12 -51.61
CA LYS A 210 -37.96 17.11 -52.65
C LYS A 210 -38.46 16.66 -54.02
N ASP A 211 -38.11 15.44 -54.43
CA ASP A 211 -38.52 14.87 -55.72
C ASP A 211 -40.06 14.83 -55.85
N LYS A 212 -40.78 14.52 -54.75
CA LYS A 212 -42.24 14.56 -54.74
C LYS A 212 -42.77 15.99 -54.84
N ASN A 213 -42.20 16.92 -54.08
CA ASN A 213 -42.65 18.31 -54.06
C ASN A 213 -42.42 18.99 -55.43
N ASP A 214 -41.35 18.64 -56.14
CA ASP A 214 -41.12 19.09 -57.51
C ASP A 214 -42.20 18.55 -58.47
N LYS A 215 -42.60 17.28 -58.35
CA LYS A 215 -43.74 16.72 -59.11
C LYS A 215 -45.06 17.40 -58.77
N ASP A 216 -45.35 17.57 -57.49
CA ASP A 216 -46.57 18.23 -57.03
C ASP A 216 -46.63 19.68 -57.55
N LYS A 217 -45.47 20.36 -57.65
CA LYS A 217 -45.35 21.70 -58.24
C LYS A 217 -45.64 21.70 -59.74
N ASP A 218 -45.17 20.70 -60.48
CA ASP A 218 -45.48 20.53 -61.90
C ASP A 218 -46.98 20.25 -62.10
N GLU A 219 -47.58 19.36 -61.30
CA GLU A 219 -49.03 19.09 -61.32
C GLU A 219 -49.88 20.33 -60.99
N ILE A 220 -49.47 21.11 -59.99
CA ILE A 220 -50.11 22.41 -59.69
C ILE A 220 -50.01 23.36 -60.89
N GLY A 221 -48.87 23.35 -61.61
CA GLY A 221 -48.70 24.09 -62.86
C GLY A 221 -49.73 23.70 -63.91
N GLU A 222 -49.87 22.40 -64.19
CA GLU A 222 -50.86 21.88 -65.14
C GLU A 222 -52.31 22.18 -64.73
N LEU A 223 -52.63 22.05 -63.44
CA LEU A 223 -53.97 22.37 -62.92
C LEU A 223 -54.29 23.86 -63.05
N ARG A 224 -53.30 24.73 -62.83
CA ARG A 224 -53.47 26.18 -63.05
C ARG A 224 -53.70 26.52 -64.51
N GLU A 225 -53.01 25.84 -65.44
CA GLU A 225 -53.21 26.00 -66.87
C GLU A 225 -54.62 25.56 -67.29
N LYS A 226 -55.05 24.36 -66.88
CA LYS A 226 -56.43 23.88 -67.09
C LYS A 226 -57.48 24.82 -66.49
N LEU A 227 -57.21 25.38 -65.31
CA LEU A 227 -58.11 26.35 -64.68
C LEU A 227 -58.20 27.65 -65.51
N ALA A 228 -57.07 28.14 -66.04
CA ALA A 228 -57.03 29.30 -66.92
C ALA A 228 -57.82 29.05 -68.22
N GLU A 229 -57.63 27.89 -68.86
CA GLU A 229 -58.41 27.47 -70.03
C GLU A 229 -59.91 27.44 -69.74
N ALA A 230 -60.32 26.81 -68.62
CA ALA A 230 -61.72 26.75 -68.22
C ALA A 230 -62.29 28.13 -67.86
N GLN A 231 -61.48 29.04 -67.29
CA GLN A 231 -61.86 30.43 -67.04
C GLN A 231 -62.06 31.20 -68.36
N ASP A 232 -61.16 31.04 -69.33
CA ASP A 232 -61.27 31.66 -70.65
C ASP A 232 -62.50 31.11 -71.43
N GLU A 233 -62.75 29.80 -71.35
CA GLU A 233 -63.97 29.19 -71.87
C GLU A 233 -65.22 29.77 -71.21
N ASN A 234 -65.24 29.91 -69.88
CA ASN A 234 -66.34 30.54 -69.16
C ASN A 234 -66.55 31.99 -69.58
N VAL A 235 -65.50 32.79 -69.76
CA VAL A 235 -65.60 34.16 -70.26
C VAL A 235 -66.15 34.19 -71.69
N SER A 236 -65.72 33.25 -72.55
CA SER A 236 -66.24 33.08 -73.90
C SER A 236 -67.73 32.70 -73.91
N LEU A 237 -68.13 31.78 -73.04
CA LEU A 237 -69.53 31.39 -72.85
C LEU A 237 -70.36 32.54 -72.28
N LEU A 238 -69.85 33.30 -71.31
CA LEU A 238 -70.49 34.50 -70.78
C LEU A 238 -70.70 35.55 -71.87
N ARG A 239 -69.70 35.81 -72.72
CA ARG A 239 -69.85 36.69 -73.90
C ARG A 239 -70.90 36.15 -74.89
N LYS A 240 -70.97 34.83 -75.08
CA LYS A 240 -72.02 34.18 -75.90
C LYS A 240 -73.42 34.26 -75.26
N ILE A 241 -73.49 34.22 -73.93
CA ILE A 241 -74.73 34.40 -73.17
C ILE A 241 -75.15 35.87 -73.21
N GLU A 242 -74.23 36.82 -73.09
CA GLU A 242 -74.50 38.25 -73.23
C GLU A 242 -74.92 38.62 -74.65
N SER A 243 -74.28 38.05 -75.68
CA SER A 243 -74.69 38.24 -77.07
C SER A 243 -76.04 37.58 -77.39
N LYS A 244 -76.42 36.51 -76.68
CA LYS A 244 -77.78 35.93 -76.71
C LYS A 244 -78.79 36.72 -75.85
N ARG A 245 -78.36 37.35 -74.74
CA ARG A 245 -79.17 38.24 -73.89
C ARG A 245 -79.48 39.56 -74.57
N SER A 246 -78.62 40.06 -75.47
CA SER A 246 -78.91 41.23 -76.30
C SER A 246 -80.03 41.03 -77.35
N LEU A 247 -80.66 39.84 -77.41
CA LEU A 247 -81.72 39.50 -78.36
C LEU A 247 -83.04 38.99 -77.73
N ALA A 248 -83.30 39.19 -76.43
CA ALA A 248 -84.61 38.92 -75.85
C ALA A 248 -84.92 39.78 -74.60
N PRO A 249 -86.07 40.49 -74.55
CA PRO A 249 -86.49 41.25 -73.39
C PRO A 249 -87.35 40.43 -72.40
N ALA A 250 -87.02 40.59 -71.11
CA ALA A 250 -87.88 40.53 -69.92
C ALA A 250 -88.58 39.22 -69.47
N GLU A 251 -88.12 38.70 -68.31
CA GLU A 251 -88.93 38.13 -67.22
C GLU A 251 -88.25 38.61 -65.92
N ASN A 252 -88.69 39.58 -65.12
CA ASN A 252 -89.97 40.11 -64.65
C ASN A 252 -90.70 39.25 -63.59
N LYS A 253 -90.74 39.82 -62.38
CA LYS A 253 -91.83 39.75 -61.37
C LYS A 253 -92.03 38.55 -60.44
N LYS A 254 -91.15 37.53 -60.38
CA LYS A 254 -91.19 36.52 -59.28
C LYS A 254 -90.25 36.80 -58.10
N GLU A 255 -89.17 37.54 -58.30
CA GLU A 255 -88.14 37.78 -57.27
C GLU A 255 -88.55 38.76 -56.15
N LYS A 256 -89.49 39.68 -56.41
CA LYS A 256 -89.85 40.74 -55.44
C LYS A 256 -90.76 40.22 -54.30
N LYS A 257 -91.63 39.23 -54.58
CA LYS A 257 -92.47 38.59 -53.53
C LYS A 257 -91.71 37.56 -52.69
N GLN A 258 -90.61 37.01 -53.22
CA GLN A 258 -89.77 36.06 -52.51
C GLN A 258 -88.87 36.77 -51.50
N LYS A 259 -88.26 37.91 -51.88
CA LYS A 259 -87.48 38.77 -50.96
C LYS A 259 -88.32 39.37 -49.83
N GLU A 260 -89.61 39.66 -50.06
CA GLU A 260 -90.51 40.17 -49.02
C GLU A 260 -90.98 39.07 -48.03
N ARG A 261 -91.03 37.80 -48.48
CA ARG A 261 -91.22 36.63 -47.58
C ARG A 261 -89.95 36.31 -46.80
N GLU A 262 -88.78 36.38 -47.43
CA GLU A 262 -87.47 36.17 -46.78
C GLU A 262 -87.20 37.24 -45.71
N MET A 263 -87.55 38.50 -45.96
CA MET A 263 -87.40 39.58 -44.97
C MET A 263 -88.30 39.37 -43.75
N LYS A 264 -89.57 38.95 -43.94
CA LYS A 264 -90.47 38.61 -42.82
C LYS A 264 -90.03 37.35 -42.06
N LEU A 265 -89.44 36.38 -42.75
CA LEU A 265 -88.85 35.19 -42.14
C LEU A 265 -87.59 35.54 -41.34
N MET A 266 -86.75 36.45 -41.84
CA MET A 266 -85.56 36.92 -41.13
C MET A 266 -85.91 37.75 -39.90
N GLU A 267 -86.92 38.62 -40.01
CA GLU A 267 -87.43 39.42 -38.89
C GLU A 267 -88.08 38.55 -37.80
N THR A 268 -88.75 37.45 -38.18
CA THR A 268 -89.23 36.45 -37.21
C THR A 268 -88.12 35.59 -36.62
N LEU A 269 -87.03 35.36 -37.37
CA LEU A 269 -85.83 34.65 -36.89
C LEU A 269 -85.04 35.50 -35.89
N ASP A 270 -84.91 36.81 -36.14
CA ASP A 270 -84.29 37.75 -35.22
C ASP A 270 -85.14 37.91 -33.94
N GLN A 271 -86.47 38.02 -34.06
CA GLN A 271 -87.36 38.02 -32.89
C GLN A 271 -87.31 36.70 -32.10
N LEU A 272 -87.11 35.56 -32.76
CA LEU A 272 -86.93 34.28 -32.07
C LEU A 272 -85.56 34.19 -31.40
N ASN A 273 -84.51 34.69 -32.04
CA ASN A 273 -83.16 34.73 -31.47
C ASN A 273 -83.09 35.68 -30.27
N ASP A 274 -83.73 36.84 -30.33
CA ASP A 274 -83.82 37.75 -29.18
C ASP A 274 -84.58 37.10 -28.02
N LYS A 275 -85.69 36.41 -28.29
CA LYS A 275 -86.39 35.59 -27.27
C LYS A 275 -85.55 34.45 -26.74
N TYR A 276 -84.75 33.80 -27.60
CA TYR A 276 -83.86 32.72 -27.19
C TYR A 276 -82.76 33.26 -26.28
N ARG A 277 -82.20 34.44 -26.60
CA ARG A 277 -81.19 35.12 -25.78
C ARG A 277 -81.75 35.61 -24.45
N ASP A 278 -82.98 36.10 -24.43
CA ASP A 278 -83.70 36.44 -23.19
C ASP A 278 -84.01 35.21 -22.33
N LEU A 279 -84.33 34.07 -22.95
CA LEU A 279 -84.52 32.81 -22.23
C LEU A 279 -83.20 32.22 -21.73
N GLU A 280 -82.12 32.36 -22.50
CA GLU A 280 -80.78 31.91 -22.14
C GLU A 280 -80.22 32.72 -20.96
N THR A 281 -80.42 34.04 -20.95
CA THR A 281 -80.08 34.91 -19.81
C THR A 281 -80.94 34.62 -18.59
N LYS A 282 -82.25 34.34 -18.75
CA LYS A 282 -83.10 33.87 -17.64
C LYS A 282 -82.67 32.51 -17.10
N ASN A 283 -82.28 31.58 -17.96
CA ASN A 283 -81.76 30.28 -17.53
C ASN A 283 -80.45 30.44 -16.75
N GLN A 284 -79.53 31.31 -17.20
CA GLN A 284 -78.31 31.61 -16.45
C GLN A 284 -78.62 32.23 -15.08
N GLN A 285 -79.60 33.13 -15.00
CA GLN A 285 -80.05 33.70 -13.72
C GLN A 285 -80.65 32.62 -12.79
N ILE A 286 -81.45 31.71 -13.33
CA ILE A 286 -82.01 30.58 -12.55
C ILE A 286 -80.90 29.62 -12.11
N GLU A 287 -79.90 29.34 -12.94
CA GLU A 287 -78.75 28.52 -12.55
C GLU A 287 -77.92 29.18 -11.43
N GLU A 288 -77.72 30.50 -11.48
CA GLU A 288 -77.09 31.26 -10.39
C GLU A 288 -77.94 31.24 -9.11
N GLU A 289 -79.27 31.39 -9.21
CA GLU A 289 -80.18 31.28 -8.06
C GLU A 289 -80.18 29.88 -7.45
N ILE A 290 -80.16 28.82 -8.27
CA ILE A 290 -80.05 27.44 -7.81
C ILE A 290 -78.73 27.24 -7.08
N LYS A 291 -77.62 27.67 -7.68
CA LYS A 291 -76.29 27.53 -7.06
C LYS A 291 -76.21 28.26 -5.72
N LYS A 292 -76.77 29.48 -5.64
CA LYS A 292 -76.84 30.23 -4.38
C LYS A 292 -77.71 29.53 -3.34
N THR A 293 -78.82 28.90 -3.76
CA THR A 293 -79.69 28.15 -2.86
C THR A 293 -79.02 26.85 -2.38
N GLU A 294 -78.22 26.20 -3.24
CA GLU A 294 -77.42 25.03 -2.87
C GLU A 294 -76.32 25.41 -1.85
N GLU A 295 -75.64 26.54 -2.05
CA GLU A 295 -74.69 27.10 -1.08
C GLU A 295 -75.38 27.44 0.25
N ASP A 296 -76.57 28.06 0.22
CA ASP A 296 -77.39 28.33 1.42
C ASP A 296 -77.83 27.03 2.13
N ILE A 297 -78.10 25.95 1.37
CA ILE A 297 -78.45 24.62 1.93
C ILE A 297 -77.22 23.99 2.59
N GLU A 298 -76.04 24.04 1.96
CA GLU A 298 -74.80 23.55 2.58
C GLU A 298 -74.49 24.31 3.88
N GLU A 299 -74.61 25.64 3.88
CA GLU A 299 -74.41 26.44 5.08
C GLU A 299 -75.43 26.10 6.18
N ARG A 300 -76.69 25.84 5.81
CA ARG A 300 -77.74 25.38 6.73
C ARG A 300 -77.49 23.97 7.24
N ASP A 301 -76.96 23.06 6.43
CA ASP A 301 -76.61 21.70 6.85
C ASP A 301 -75.39 21.69 7.78
N GLU A 302 -74.44 22.60 7.58
CA GLU A 302 -73.35 22.85 8.53
C GLU A 302 -73.88 23.41 9.86
N GLN A 303 -74.81 24.37 9.82
CA GLN A 303 -75.52 24.87 11.02
C GLN A 303 -76.32 23.76 11.71
N ILE A 304 -76.95 22.85 10.96
CA ILE A 304 -77.66 21.69 11.52
C ILE A 304 -76.68 20.69 12.14
N LYS A 305 -75.49 20.46 11.56
CA LYS A 305 -74.43 19.68 12.22
C LYS A 305 -74.02 20.33 13.53
N GLU A 306 -73.76 21.64 13.52
CA GLU A 306 -73.35 22.38 14.72
C GLU A 306 -74.44 22.36 15.80
N ILE A 307 -75.72 22.49 15.42
CA ILE A 307 -76.87 22.34 16.33
C ILE A 307 -77.02 20.89 16.82
N LYS A 308 -76.79 19.88 15.96
CA LYS A 308 -76.80 18.46 16.38
C LYS A 308 -75.66 18.13 17.33
N GLU A 309 -74.50 18.77 17.15
CA GLU A 309 -73.34 18.61 18.01
C GLU A 309 -73.58 19.30 19.37
N GLN A 310 -74.17 20.51 19.36
CA GLN A 310 -74.68 21.21 20.55
C GLN A 310 -75.82 20.47 21.26
N LEU A 311 -76.70 19.77 20.53
CA LEU A 311 -77.73 18.88 21.12
C LEU A 311 -77.12 17.58 21.68
N SER A 312 -76.03 17.08 21.10
CA SER A 312 -75.35 15.88 21.60
C SER A 312 -74.61 16.13 22.92
N GLU A 313 -74.23 17.38 23.21
CA GLU A 313 -73.70 17.81 24.52
C GLU A 313 -74.78 18.14 25.56
N GLN A 314 -76.05 18.39 25.17
CA GLN A 314 -77.14 18.71 26.10
C GLN A 314 -78.14 17.59 26.42
N VAL A 315 -78.02 16.40 25.82
CA VAL A 315 -78.91 15.25 26.12
C VAL A 315 -78.14 14.09 26.76
N THR A 316 -77.51 14.37 27.90
CA THR A 316 -77.16 13.37 28.93
C THR A 316 -78.18 13.45 30.06
N LYS A 317 -79.46 13.14 29.79
CA LYS A 317 -80.46 12.68 30.78
C LYS A 317 -81.79 12.33 30.08
N PRO A 318 -82.30 11.09 30.24
CA PRO A 318 -83.63 10.73 29.77
C PRO A 318 -84.66 11.25 30.79
N THR A 319 -85.33 12.35 30.48
CA THR A 319 -86.50 12.81 31.23
C THR A 319 -87.72 12.05 30.71
N ILE A 320 -87.85 10.79 31.15
CA ILE A 320 -89.10 10.03 31.01
C ILE A 320 -90.03 10.59 32.09
N ASN A 321 -90.97 11.43 31.68
CA ASN A 321 -92.00 11.99 32.55
C ASN A 321 -93.05 10.91 32.85
N TYR A 322 -92.75 10.06 33.82
CA TYR A 322 -93.61 8.95 34.29
C TYR A 322 -94.98 9.40 34.80
N ASP A 323 -95.17 10.69 35.14
CA ASP A 323 -96.45 11.23 35.61
C ASP A 323 -97.51 11.37 34.49
N GLU A 324 -97.09 11.62 33.24
CA GLU A 324 -98.04 11.73 32.11
C GLU A 324 -98.51 10.35 31.63
N GLU A 325 -97.66 9.32 31.72
CA GLU A 325 -98.01 7.95 31.34
C GLU A 325 -98.92 7.27 32.38
N GLU A 326 -98.79 7.64 33.66
CA GLU A 326 -99.69 7.20 34.73
C GLU A 326 -101.07 7.92 34.66
N GLN A 327 -101.10 9.22 34.33
CA GLN A 327 -102.35 9.95 34.05
C GLN A 327 -103.09 9.40 32.83
N VAL A 328 -102.38 8.95 31.78
CA VAL A 328 -103.00 8.31 30.60
C VAL A 328 -103.55 6.91 30.94
N LYS A 329 -102.91 6.16 31.83
CA LYS A 329 -103.47 4.90 32.35
C LYS A 329 -104.70 5.12 33.23
N GLU A 330 -104.68 6.13 34.11
CA GLU A 330 -105.83 6.45 34.96
C GLU A 330 -107.04 6.93 34.14
N LEU A 331 -106.81 7.74 33.10
CA LEU A 331 -107.85 8.16 32.15
C LEU A 331 -108.40 7.00 31.33
N ARG A 332 -107.57 6.04 30.89
CA ARG A 332 -108.05 4.81 30.23
C ARG A 332 -108.94 3.97 31.15
N THR A 333 -108.61 3.89 32.43
CA THR A 333 -109.39 3.14 33.43
C THR A 333 -110.76 3.81 33.67
N LYS A 334 -110.79 5.15 33.79
CA LYS A 334 -112.04 5.94 33.89
C LYS A 334 -112.91 5.82 32.63
N VAL A 335 -112.32 5.81 31.44
CA VAL A 335 -113.07 5.60 30.19
C VAL A 335 -113.67 4.18 30.14
N GLN A 336 -112.94 3.15 30.57
CA GLN A 336 -113.45 1.78 30.62
C GLN A 336 -114.61 1.61 31.63
N GLU A 337 -114.52 2.25 32.80
CA GLU A 337 -115.59 2.28 33.80
C GLU A 337 -116.84 3.01 33.29
N GLN A 338 -116.68 4.15 32.62
CA GLN A 338 -117.79 4.86 31.97
C GLN A 338 -118.42 4.03 30.83
N GLN A 339 -117.63 3.29 30.05
CA GLN A 339 -118.14 2.36 29.03
C GLN A 339 -119.02 1.26 29.67
N ASN A 340 -118.60 0.72 30.82
CA ASN A 340 -119.35 -0.30 31.55
C ASN A 340 -120.63 0.26 32.22
N GLU A 341 -120.59 1.49 32.73
CA GLU A 341 -121.75 2.22 33.26
C GLU A 341 -122.79 2.51 32.15
N ILE A 342 -122.34 2.88 30.94
CA ILE A 342 -123.19 3.06 29.75
C ILE A 342 -123.86 1.73 29.34
N VAL A 343 -123.14 0.60 29.38
CA VAL A 343 -123.71 -0.72 29.10
C VAL A 343 -124.75 -1.11 30.17
N ARG A 344 -124.47 -0.83 31.45
CA ARG A 344 -125.40 -1.06 32.56
C ARG A 344 -126.66 -0.21 32.44
N LEU A 345 -126.53 1.10 32.16
CA LEU A 345 -127.65 2.03 31.95
C LEU A 345 -128.46 1.69 30.70
N LYS A 346 -127.82 1.22 29.60
CA LYS A 346 -128.53 0.68 28.42
C LYS A 346 -129.32 -0.60 28.75
N SER A 347 -128.81 -1.47 29.64
CA SER A 347 -129.55 -2.65 30.11
C SER A 347 -130.73 -2.30 31.05
N GLN A 348 -130.63 -1.20 31.82
CA GLN A 348 -131.71 -0.71 32.68
C GLN A 348 -132.80 0.02 31.87
N LEU A 349 -132.42 0.73 30.80
CA LEU A 349 -133.36 1.35 29.85
C LEU A 349 -134.12 0.31 29.00
N SER A 350 -133.52 -0.85 28.68
CA SER A 350 -134.23 -1.94 27.99
C SER A 350 -135.19 -2.71 28.91
N LYS A 351 -134.93 -2.73 30.24
CA LYS A 351 -135.80 -3.33 31.25
C LYS A 351 -136.94 -2.42 31.73
N LYS A 352 -136.81 -1.09 31.64
CA LYS A 352 -137.89 -0.11 31.95
C LYS A 352 -138.91 0.13 30.82
N LYS A 353 -138.72 -0.45 29.62
CA LYS A 353 -139.71 -0.40 28.51
C LYS A 353 -140.56 -1.68 28.35
N LYS A 354 -140.51 -2.60 29.32
CA LYS A 354 -141.33 -3.83 29.33
C LYS A 354 -141.97 -4.09 30.70
N LYS A 355 -143.04 -3.35 31.02
CA LYS A 355 -144.32 -3.82 31.57
C LYS A 355 -145.20 -2.62 31.99
N PRO A 356 -146.53 -2.81 31.99
CA PRO A 356 -147.54 -1.95 31.37
C PRO A 356 -148.00 -0.78 32.23
#